data_AF-A0A8J6B517-F1
#
_entry.id   AF-A0A8J6B517-F1
#
_cell.length_a   1.000
_cell.length_b   1.000
_cell.length_c   1.000
_cell.angle_alpha   90.00
_cell.angle_beta   90.00
_cell.angle_gamma   90.00
#
_symmetry.space_group_name_H-M   'P 1'
#
loop_
_entity.id
_entity.type
_entity.pdbx_description
1 polymer ?
#
loop_
_entity_poly.entity_id
_entity_poly.type
_entity_poly.pdbx_seq_one_letter_code
_entity_poly.pdbx_strand_id
1 'polypeptide(L)'
;AILEKPLEKKSGRNYGPPGTKKLIYFIDDMNMPEVDTYGTVQPHTLIRQHMDYCHWYDRNKLTVKEIMNVQYVSCMNPTAGSFTINPRLQ
;
A
#
# COMPACT_ATOMS: atom_id res chain seq x y z
N ALA A 1 -0.31 -12.50 0.40
CA ALA A 1 -0.05 -11.05 0.33
C ALA A 1 -0.96 -10.45 -0.75
N ILE A 2 -2.00 -9.71 -0.35
CA ILE A 2 -3.02 -9.18 -1.28
C ILE A 2 -2.41 -8.24 -2.32
N LEU A 3 -1.56 -7.30 -1.87
CA LEU A 3 -0.88 -6.33 -2.75
C LEU A 3 0.13 -6.96 -3.72
N GLU A 4 0.72 -8.10 -3.35
CA GLU A 4 1.73 -8.79 -4.18
C GLU A 4 1.11 -9.71 -5.24
N LYS A 5 -0.14 -10.15 -5.07
CA LYS A 5 -0.81 -11.08 -5.99
C LYS A 5 -0.82 -10.60 -7.46
N PRO A 6 -1.10 -9.33 -7.79
CA PRO A 6 -1.09 -8.84 -9.17
C PRO A 6 0.30 -8.46 -9.70
N LEU A 7 1.38 -8.67 -8.94
CA LEU A 7 2.72 -8.23 -9.31
C LEU A 7 3.56 -9.36 -9.89
N GLU A 8 4.36 -9.03 -10.89
CA GLU A 8 5.38 -9.90 -11.48
C GLU A 8 6.77 -9.36 -11.17
N LYS A 9 7.71 -10.28 -10.97
CA LYS A 9 9.13 -9.93 -10.93
C LYS A 9 9.60 -9.53 -12.32
N LYS A 10 10.14 -8.33 -12.47
CA LYS A 10 10.67 -7.82 -13.74
C LYS A 10 12.16 -8.10 -13.88
N SER A 11 12.96 -7.64 -12.91
CA SER A 11 14.40 -7.89 -12.85
C SER A 11 14.90 -7.63 -11.44
N GLY A 12 15.90 -8.39 -10.96
CA GLY A 12 16.52 -8.15 -9.66
C GLY A 12 15.51 -8.05 -8.50
N ARG A 13 15.37 -6.86 -7.93
CA ARG A 13 14.43 -6.54 -6.84
C ARG A 13 13.16 -5.82 -7.32
N ASN A 14 13.00 -5.65 -8.64
CA ASN A 14 11.95 -4.85 -9.26
C ASN A 14 10.75 -5.72 -9.58
N TYR A 15 9.60 -5.23 -9.16
CA TYR A 15 8.29 -5.82 -9.32
C TYR A 15 7.34 -4.79 -9.93
N GLY A 16 6.36 -5.28 -10.68
CA GLY A 16 5.35 -4.41 -11.29
C GLY A 16 4.25 -5.22 -11.95
N PRO A 17 3.20 -4.55 -12.46
CA PRO A 17 2.11 -5.20 -13.18
C PRO A 17 2.56 -6.01 -14.39
N PRO A 18 1.75 -6.98 -14.85
CA PRO A 18 2.00 -7.73 -16.07
C PRO A 18 2.19 -6.86 -17.31
N GLY A 19 3.21 -7.19 -18.10
CA GLY A 19 3.58 -6.45 -19.30
C GLY A 19 3.92 -4.98 -19.03
N THR A 20 3.31 -4.08 -19.79
CA THR A 20 3.50 -2.61 -19.76
C THR A 20 2.31 -1.87 -19.14
N LYS A 21 1.37 -2.59 -18.52
CA LYS A 21 0.17 -2.01 -17.90
C LYS A 21 0.54 -1.18 -16.67
N LYS A 22 -0.34 -0.25 -16.26
CA LYS A 22 -0.27 0.43 -14.96
C LYS A 22 -1.24 -0.24 -13.99
N LEU A 23 -0.78 -0.60 -12.79
CA LEU A 23 -1.65 -1.19 -11.76
C LEU A 23 -2.31 -0.08 -10.95
N ILE A 24 -3.61 -0.23 -10.66
CA ILE A 24 -4.32 0.65 -9.73
C ILE A 24 -4.74 -0.19 -8.53
N TYR A 25 -4.22 0.16 -7.35
CA TYR A 25 -4.72 -0.35 -6.07
C TYR A 25 -5.92 0.50 -5.67
N PHE A 26 -7.11 -0.10 -5.78
CA PHE A 26 -8.34 0.50 -5.29
C PHE A 26 -8.58 0.12 -3.83
N ILE A 27 -8.78 1.10 -2.96
CA ILE A 27 -9.05 0.94 -1.53
C ILE A 27 -10.45 1.49 -1.26
N ASP A 28 -11.40 0.63 -0.93
CA ASP A 28 -12.81 1.01 -0.78
C ASP A 28 -13.07 1.83 0.50
N ASP A 29 -12.65 1.30 1.66
CA ASP A 29 -12.79 1.97 2.95
C ASP A 29 -11.43 2.24 3.60
N MET A 30 -10.81 3.37 3.25
CA MET A 30 -9.52 3.76 3.83
C MET A 30 -9.58 4.01 5.34
N ASN A 31 -10.77 4.28 5.87
CA ASN A 31 -11.04 4.60 7.27
C ASN A 31 -11.54 3.43 8.13
N MET A 32 -11.73 2.23 7.57
CA MET A 32 -12.19 1.06 8.32
C MET A 32 -11.15 0.44 9.28
N PRO A 33 -9.83 0.43 8.98
CA PRO A 33 -8.86 -0.26 9.84
C PRO A 33 -8.82 0.28 11.27
N GLU A 34 -8.66 -0.64 12.23
CA GLU A 34 -8.52 -0.30 13.65
C GLU A 34 -7.26 0.52 13.92
N VAL A 35 -7.40 1.50 14.80
CA VAL A 35 -6.30 2.34 15.29
C VAL A 35 -5.73 1.69 16.54
N ASP A 36 -4.42 1.46 16.57
CA ASP A 36 -3.80 0.91 17.78
C ASP A 36 -3.75 1.92 18.94
N THR A 37 -3.31 1.47 20.11
CA THR A 37 -3.23 2.30 21.33
C THR A 37 -2.32 3.53 21.21
N TYR A 38 -1.49 3.59 20.16
CA TYR A 38 -0.56 4.68 19.89
C TYR A 38 -1.01 5.55 18.71
N GLY A 39 -2.24 5.38 18.22
CA GLY A 39 -2.77 6.18 17.12
C GLY A 39 -2.27 5.73 15.74
N THR A 40 -1.69 4.54 15.62
CA THR A 40 -1.13 4.05 14.37
C THR A 40 -2.12 3.14 13.65
N VAL A 41 -2.27 3.38 12.35
CA VAL A 41 -3.01 2.50 11.43
C VAL A 41 -2.02 1.79 10.54
N GLN A 42 -1.84 0.49 10.79
CA GLN A 42 -0.85 -0.34 10.12
C GLN A 42 -0.91 -0.29 8.58
N PRO A 43 -2.08 -0.44 7.92
CA PRO A 43 -2.12 -0.36 6.46
C PRO A 43 -1.74 1.03 5.93
N HIS A 44 -2.04 2.12 6.65
CA HIS A 44 -1.63 3.47 6.26
C HIS A 44 -0.11 3.60 6.26
N THR A 45 0.58 3.03 7.26
CA THR A 45 2.06 3.07 7.33
C THR A 45 2.72 2.33 6.17
N LEU A 46 2.16 1.19 5.76
CA LEU A 46 2.67 0.43 4.62
C LEU A 46 2.47 1.17 3.29
N ILE A 47 1.29 1.75 3.07
CA ILE A 47 1.01 2.56 1.87
C ILE A 47 1.96 3.77 1.86
N ARG A 48 2.13 4.45 3.00
CA ARG A 48 3.05 5.57 3.12
C ARG A 48 4.49 5.16 2.80
N GLN A 49 4.97 4.03 3.32
CA GLN A 49 6.28 3.49 2.99
C GLN A 49 6.45 3.30 1.49
N HIS A 50 5.46 2.71 0.82
CA HIS A 50 5.54 2.50 -0.62
C HIS A 50 5.51 3.81 -1.40
N MET A 51 4.65 4.76 -1.03
CA MET A 51 4.57 6.07 -1.68
C MET A 51 5.87 6.88 -1.55
N ASP A 52 6.58 6.75 -0.44
CA ASP A 52 7.82 7.49 -0.19
C ASP A 52 9.03 6.89 -0.88
N TYR A 53 9.14 5.57 -0.81
CA TYR A 53 10.37 4.88 -1.18
C TYR A 53 10.23 4.00 -2.41
N CYS A 54 9.03 3.93 -3.00
CA CYS A 54 8.67 3.05 -4.12
C CYS A 54 8.96 1.57 -3.84
N HIS A 55 8.98 1.16 -2.56
CA HIS A 55 9.29 -0.21 -2.17
C HIS A 55 8.62 -0.60 -0.84
N TRP A 56 8.61 -1.90 -0.57
CA TRP A 56 8.36 -2.42 0.77
C TRP A 56 9.34 -3.53 1.12
N TYR A 57 9.45 -3.81 2.41
CA TYR A 57 10.38 -4.80 2.94
C TYR A 57 9.72 -6.18 3.07
N ASP A 58 10.30 -7.19 2.43
CA ASP A 58 9.89 -8.58 2.60
C ASP A 58 10.45 -9.11 3.93
N ARG A 59 9.57 -9.29 4.92
CA ARG A 59 9.94 -9.77 6.26
C ARG A 59 10.40 -11.23 6.28
N ASN A 60 10.03 -12.04 5.29
CA ASN A 60 10.43 -13.46 5.22
C ASN A 60 11.82 -13.61 4.60
N LYS A 61 12.08 -12.84 3.54
CA LYS A 61 13.35 -12.91 2.80
C LYS A 61 14.39 -11.89 3.27
N LEU A 62 13.97 -10.93 4.10
CA LEU A 62 14.81 -9.83 4.57
C LEU A 62 15.39 -9.01 3.41
N THR A 63 14.57 -8.75 2.41
CA THR A 63 14.96 -8.04 1.18
C THR A 63 13.97 -6.93 0.83
N VAL A 64 14.48 -5.85 0.25
CA VAL A 64 13.66 -4.80 -0.36
C VAL A 64 13.05 -5.30 -1.68
N LYS A 65 11.75 -5.03 -1.90
CA LYS A 65 11.07 -5.20 -3.17
C LYS A 65 10.65 -3.83 -3.71
N GLU A 66 11.26 -3.43 -4.81
CA GLU A 66 10.90 -2.19 -5.52
C GLU A 66 9.66 -2.44 -6.35
N ILE A 67 8.65 -1.59 -6.21
CA ILE A 67 7.31 -1.77 -6.77
C ILE A 67 7.02 -0.57 -7.66
N MET A 68 7.01 -0.83 -8.96
CA MET A 68 6.97 0.21 -9.99
C MET A 68 5.69 0.14 -10.81
N ASN A 69 5.33 1.27 -11.44
CA ASN A 69 4.18 1.41 -12.33
C ASN A 69 2.83 1.05 -11.67
N VAL A 70 2.67 1.48 -10.42
CA VAL A 70 1.44 1.33 -9.64
C VAL A 70 0.91 2.70 -9.21
N GLN A 71 -0.38 2.78 -8.89
CA GLN A 71 -1.04 3.97 -8.37
C GLN A 71 -2.07 3.55 -7.32
N TYR A 72 -2.26 4.36 -6.29
CA TYR A 72 -3.35 4.20 -5.34
C TYR A 72 -4.53 5.08 -5.70
N VAL A 73 -5.73 4.53 -5.55
CA VAL A 73 -7.00 5.25 -5.58
C VAL A 73 -7.80 4.76 -4.38
N SER A 74 -8.35 5.68 -3.61
CA SER A 74 -9.03 5.34 -2.36
C SER A 74 -10.32 6.11 -2.17
N CYS A 75 -11.27 5.45 -1.52
CA CYS A 75 -12.51 6.03 -1.04
C CYS A 75 -12.57 5.94 0.50
N MET A 76 -13.55 6.63 1.06
CA MET A 76 -13.86 6.60 2.49
C MET A 76 -15.36 6.59 2.69
N ASN A 77 -15.80 5.87 3.71
CA ASN A 77 -17.19 5.90 4.14
C ASN A 77 -17.42 7.08 5.10
N PRO A 78 -18.30 8.04 4.78
CA PRO A 78 -18.58 9.19 5.65
C PRO A 78 -19.41 8.86 6.89
N THR A 79 -19.93 7.63 7.00
CA THR A 79 -20.88 7.19 8.04
C THR A 79 -20.31 6.16 9.01
N ALA A 80 -19.18 5.51 8.69
CA ALA A 80 -18.60 4.45 9.50
C ALA A 80 -17.06 4.42 9.37
N GLY A 81 -16.37 3.95 10.41
CA GLY A 81 -14.91 3.93 10.50
C GLY A 81 -14.32 5.08 11.32
N SER A 82 -13.01 5.23 11.30
CA SER A 82 -12.32 6.37 11.92
C SER A 82 -12.33 7.58 10.99
N PHE A 83 -12.87 8.72 11.42
CA PHE A 83 -12.83 9.94 10.60
C PHE A 83 -11.42 10.54 10.42
N THR A 84 -10.41 9.92 11.02
CA THR A 84 -9.02 10.36 10.93
C THR A 84 -8.20 9.42 10.04
N ILE A 85 -7.80 9.92 8.87
CA ILE A 85 -6.65 9.37 8.13
C ILE A 85 -5.39 9.97 8.74
N ASN A 86 -4.29 9.20 8.76
CA ASN A 86 -2.98 9.72 9.11
C ASN A 86 -2.65 10.95 8.23
N PRO A 87 -2.45 12.15 8.80
CA PRO A 87 -2.22 13.37 8.01
C PRO A 87 -0.98 13.32 7.10
N ARG A 88 -0.04 12.41 7.36
CA ARG A 88 1.15 12.21 6.52
C ARG A 88 0.88 11.38 5.26
N LEU A 89 -0.30 10.75 5.18
CA LEU A 89 -0.74 9.96 4.04
C LEU A 89 -1.65 10.75 3.08
N GLN A 90 -2.27 11.85 3.55
CA GLN A 90 -3.02 12.80 2.72
C GLN A 90 -2.08 13.68 1.90
#